data_AF-A0A3L6JDQ2-F1
#
_entry.id   AF-A0A3L6JDQ2-F1
#
_cell.length_a   1.000
_cell.length_b   1.000
_cell.length_c   1.000
_cell.angle_alpha   90.00
_cell.angle_beta   90.00
_cell.angle_gamma   90.00
#
_symmetry.space_group_name_H-M   'P 1'
#
loop_
_entity.id
_entity.type
_entity.pdbx_description
1 polymer ?
#
loop_
_entity_poly.entity_id
_entity_poly.type
_entity_poly.pdbx_seq_one_letter_code
_entity_poly.pdbx_strand_id
1 'polypeptide(L)'
;MAVGIVMLAIGGYSFTMSMLMITNMTLPFDWIIWAVFLAIGIILVSLGPSIIAWSFVSKHQAANELAQWQVVQLPRICPECNHSLEIHSLEWIGPEEARCPFCSSQVQIRKSVV
;
A
#
# COMPACT_ATOMS: atom_id res chain seq x y z
N MET A 1 -4.35 -5.05 -11.00
CA MET A 1 -5.68 -5.41 -10.45
C MET A 1 -6.50 -6.27 -11.41
N ALA A 2 -6.93 -5.78 -12.58
CA ALA A 2 -7.75 -6.57 -13.53
C ALA A 2 -7.11 -7.92 -13.91
N VAL A 3 -5.80 -7.92 -14.21
CA VAL A 3 -5.04 -9.14 -14.53
C VAL A 3 -5.09 -10.17 -13.39
N GLY A 4 -4.89 -9.73 -12.14
CA GLY A 4 -4.94 -10.62 -10.98
C GLY A 4 -6.33 -11.21 -10.72
N ILE A 5 -7.40 -10.44 -10.97
CA ILE A 5 -8.79 -10.93 -10.87
C ILE A 5 -9.08 -11.98 -11.94
N VAL A 6 -8.65 -11.74 -13.19
CA VAL A 6 -8.79 -12.70 -14.28
C VAL A 6 -8.03 -13.99 -13.96
N MET A 7 -6.81 -13.88 -13.43
CA MET A 7 -6.03 -15.05 -13.03
C MET A 7 -6.72 -15.85 -11.91
N LEU A 8 -7.29 -15.19 -10.90
CA LEU A 8 -8.06 -15.85 -9.86
C LEU A 8 -9.30 -16.57 -10.42
N ALA A 9 -10.02 -15.94 -11.35
CA ALA A 9 -11.20 -16.54 -11.97
C ALA A 9 -10.85 -17.80 -12.78
N ILE A 10 -9.81 -17.73 -13.62
CA ILE A 10 -9.35 -18.85 -14.44
C ILE A 10 -8.76 -19.96 -13.56
N GLY A 11 -7.96 -19.59 -12.55
CA GLY A 11 -7.37 -20.53 -11.60
C GLY A 11 -8.42 -21.25 -10.76
N GLY A 12 -9.39 -20.50 -10.22
CA GLY A 12 -10.51 -21.05 -9.45
C GLY A 12 -11.39 -21.98 -10.29
N TYR A 13 -11.68 -21.62 -11.54
CA TYR A 13 -12.40 -22.50 -12.46
C TYR A 13 -11.63 -23.80 -12.73
N SER A 14 -10.33 -23.69 -13.03
CA SER A 14 -9.46 -24.85 -13.31
C SER A 14 -9.35 -25.79 -12.11
N PHE A 15 -9.23 -25.22 -10.91
CA PHE A 15 -9.20 -25.98 -9.66
C PHE A 15 -10.54 -26.69 -9.38
N THR A 16 -11.66 -26.01 -9.64
CA THR A 16 -13.00 -26.60 -9.47
C THR A 16 -13.22 -27.76 -10.44
N MET A 17 -12.79 -27.63 -11.69
CA MET A 17 -12.84 -28.72 -12.67
C MET A 17 -11.98 -29.91 -12.26
N SER A 18 -10.79 -29.65 -11.71
CA SER A 18 -9.94 -30.70 -11.15
C SER A 18 -10.63 -31.46 -10.02
N MET A 19 -11.32 -30.76 -9.11
CA MET A 19 -12.09 -31.40 -8.04
C MET A 19 -13.29 -32.22 -8.56
N LEU A 20 -13.98 -31.70 -9.58
CA LEU A 20 -15.14 -32.37 -10.17
C LEU A 20 -14.75 -33.67 -10.90
N MET A 21 -13.56 -33.74 -11.49
CA MET A 21 -13.01 -34.98 -12.04
C MET A 21 -12.71 -36.05 -10.97
N ILE A 22 -12.29 -35.64 -9.77
CA ILE A 22 -12.08 -36.55 -8.64
C ILE A 22 -13.42 -37.13 -8.17
N THR A 23 -14.45 -36.29 -8.02
CA THR A 23 -15.76 -36.73 -7.53
C THR A 23 -16.48 -37.65 -8.52
N ASN A 24 -16.27 -37.46 -9.83
CA ASN A 24 -16.89 -38.28 -10.87
C ASN A 24 -16.13 -39.57 -11.21
N MET A 25 -15.03 -39.89 -10.49
CA MET A 25 -14.23 -41.10 -10.69
C MET A 25 -13.68 -41.27 -12.13
N THR A 26 -13.49 -40.17 -12.88
CA THR A 26 -12.94 -40.19 -14.26
C THR A 26 -11.41 -40.17 -14.32
N LEU A 27 -10.76 -40.16 -13.15
CA LEU A 27 -9.30 -40.12 -12.96
C LEU A 27 -8.49 -41.20 -13.71
N PRO A 28 -8.90 -42.48 -13.79
CA PRO A 28 -8.04 -43.52 -14.38
C PRO A 28 -7.91 -43.41 -15.90
N PHE A 29 -8.83 -42.70 -16.57
CA PHE A 29 -8.79 -42.52 -18.03
C PHE A 29 -8.04 -41.24 -18.43
N ASP A 30 -8.16 -40.16 -17.65
CA ASP A 30 -7.70 -38.81 -18.02
C ASP A 30 -6.77 -38.14 -16.99
N TRP A 31 -5.90 -38.91 -16.34
CA TRP A 31 -5.01 -38.41 -15.28
C TRP A 31 -4.09 -37.25 -15.72
N ILE A 32 -3.69 -37.21 -17.00
CA ILE A 32 -2.85 -36.14 -17.57
C ILE A 32 -3.62 -34.83 -17.62
N ILE A 33 -4.86 -34.86 -18.12
CA ILE A 33 -5.73 -33.68 -18.22
C ILE A 33 -6.00 -33.12 -16.82
N TRP A 34 -6.29 -34.01 -15.86
CA TRP A 34 -6.46 -33.64 -14.46
C TRP A 34 -5.22 -32.96 -13.87
N ALA A 35 -4.01 -33.50 -14.12
CA ALA A 35 -2.77 -32.93 -13.62
C ALA A 35 -2.52 -31.52 -14.17
N VAL A 36 -2.84 -31.28 -15.44
CA VAL A 36 -2.73 -29.95 -16.07
C VAL A 36 -3.69 -28.96 -15.42
N PHE A 37 -4.97 -29.32 -15.24
CA PHE A 37 -5.94 -28.45 -14.57
C PHE A 37 -5.56 -28.13 -13.13
N LEU A 38 -5.05 -29.13 -12.40
CA LEU A 38 -4.59 -28.94 -11.01
C LEU A 38 -3.38 -28.01 -10.95
N ALA A 39 -2.37 -28.22 -11.81
CA ALA A 39 -1.17 -27.38 -11.85
C ALA A 39 -1.52 -25.92 -12.19
N ILE A 40 -2.32 -25.71 -13.23
CA ILE A 40 -2.80 -24.37 -13.63
C ILE A 40 -3.60 -23.74 -12.49
N GLY A 41 -4.54 -24.48 -11.89
CA GLY A 41 -5.35 -24.02 -10.77
C GLY A 41 -4.52 -23.52 -9.59
N ILE A 42 -3.56 -24.32 -9.14
CA ILE A 42 -2.68 -23.97 -8.01
C ILE A 42 -1.84 -22.74 -8.34
N ILE A 43 -1.18 -22.70 -9.50
CA ILE A 43 -0.30 -21.59 -9.87
C ILE A 43 -1.08 -20.28 -9.93
N LEU A 44 -2.23 -20.25 -10.61
CA LEU A 44 -3.00 -19.01 -10.78
C LEU A 44 -3.65 -18.54 -9.48
N VAL A 45 -4.18 -19.45 -8.64
CA VAL A 45 -4.75 -19.09 -7.34
C VAL A 45 -3.69 -18.61 -6.36
N SER A 46 -2.47 -19.12 -6.44
CA SER A 46 -1.35 -18.71 -5.58
C SER A 46 -0.78 -17.35 -5.98
N LEU A 47 -0.62 -17.09 -7.29
CA LEU A 47 0.00 -15.85 -7.79
C LEU A 47 -1.01 -14.69 -7.95
N GLY A 48 -2.29 -14.99 -8.13
CA GLY A 48 -3.35 -14.00 -8.31
C GLY A 48 -3.40 -12.93 -7.19
N PRO A 49 -3.43 -13.31 -5.91
CA PRO A 49 -3.46 -12.35 -4.79
C PRO A 49 -2.20 -11.47 -4.75
N SER A 50 -1.02 -12.05 -5.02
CA SER A 50 0.26 -11.34 -5.05
C SER A 50 0.28 -10.22 -6.10
N ILE A 51 -0.28 -10.48 -7.29
CA ILE A 51 -0.39 -9.48 -8.37
C ILE A 51 -1.36 -8.36 -7.99
N ILE A 52 -2.44 -8.68 -7.29
CA ILE A 52 -3.40 -7.68 -6.81
C ILE A 52 -2.73 -6.76 -5.79
N ALA A 53 -2.08 -7.33 -4.77
CA ALA A 53 -1.36 -6.60 -3.73
C ALA A 53 -0.27 -5.70 -4.34
N TRP A 54 0.56 -6.24 -5.25
CA TRP A 54 1.59 -5.47 -5.94
C TRP A 54 0.99 -4.25 -6.67
N SER A 55 -0.09 -4.45 -7.40
CA SER A 55 -0.74 -3.38 -8.15
C SER A 55 -1.40 -2.30 -7.27
N PHE A 56 -1.73 -2.63 -6.03
CA PHE A 56 -2.26 -1.68 -5.06
C PHE A 56 -1.12 -0.85 -4.44
N VAL A 57 -0.05 -1.52 -4.01
CA VAL A 57 1.13 -0.88 -3.41
C VAL A 57 1.82 0.04 -4.41
N SER A 58 2.02 -0.40 -5.66
CA SER A 58 2.69 0.42 -6.68
C SER A 58 1.95 1.72 -6.97
N LYS A 59 0.61 1.71 -6.95
CA LYS A 59 -0.20 2.92 -7.09
C LYS A 59 -0.06 3.87 -5.91
N HIS A 60 0.02 3.34 -4.68
CA HIS A 60 0.23 4.16 -3.48
C HIS A 60 1.64 4.74 -3.45
N GLN A 61 2.65 3.96 -3.85
CA GLN A 61 4.02 4.44 -3.96
C GLN A 61 4.13 5.56 -4.99
N ALA A 62 3.55 5.39 -6.19
CA ALA A 62 3.54 6.44 -7.21
C ALA A 62 2.82 7.71 -6.74
N ALA A 63 1.71 7.58 -6.00
CA ALA A 63 1.01 8.73 -5.41
C ALA A 63 1.87 9.45 -4.35
N ASN A 64 2.61 8.70 -3.54
CA ASN A 64 3.50 9.25 -2.51
C ASN A 64 4.79 9.84 -3.09
N GLU A 65 5.30 9.33 -4.22
CA GLU A 65 6.43 9.95 -4.93
C GLU A 65 6.04 11.32 -5.53
N LEU A 66 4.79 11.46 -5.96
CA LEU A 66 4.23 12.75 -6.42
C LEU A 66 3.88 13.70 -5.27
N ALA A 67 3.67 13.18 -4.06
CA ALA A 67 3.54 13.99 -2.86
C ALA A 67 4.92 14.53 -2.49
N GLN A 68 5.31 15.65 -3.12
CA GLN A 68 6.56 16.36 -2.82
C GLN A 68 6.69 16.51 -1.30
N TRP A 69 7.80 16.02 -0.76
CA TRP A 69 8.15 16.15 0.65
C TRP A 69 8.18 17.65 0.99
N GLN A 70 7.14 18.14 1.66
CA GLN A 70 7.09 19.51 2.12
C GLN A 70 8.13 19.64 3.25
N VAL A 71 9.25 20.30 2.97
CA VAL A 71 10.21 20.62 4.02
C VAL A 71 9.61 21.76 4.83
N VAL A 72 9.27 21.42 6.06
CA VAL A 72 8.75 22.36 7.04
C VAL A 72 9.94 23.12 7.64
N GLN A 73 10.07 24.40 7.27
CA GLN A 73 11.08 25.29 7.83
C GLN A 73 10.51 25.95 9.09
N LEU A 74 11.17 25.70 10.22
CA LEU A 74 10.87 26.38 11.47
C LEU A 74 11.90 27.49 11.76
N PRO A 75 11.44 28.62 12.32
CA PRO A 75 12.36 29.62 12.86
C PRO A 75 13.09 29.04 14.07
N ARG A 76 14.42 29.24 14.14
CA ARG A 76 15.25 28.76 15.28
C ARG A 76 14.95 29.51 16.58
N ILE A 77 14.31 30.68 16.50
CA ILE A 77 14.08 31.57 17.63
C ILE A 77 12.63 32.06 17.56
N CYS A 78 11.93 32.05 18.69
CA CYS A 78 10.58 32.60 18.78
C CYS A 78 10.62 34.14 18.67
N PRO A 79 9.80 34.77 17.81
CA PRO A 79 9.80 36.23 17.65
C PRO A 79 9.27 36.98 18.89
N GLU A 80 8.47 36.32 19.74
CA GLU A 80 7.85 36.94 20.91
C GLU A 80 8.72 36.83 22.17
N CYS A 81 9.24 35.65 22.47
CA CYS A 81 9.97 35.40 23.73
C CYS A 81 11.48 35.19 23.54
N ASN A 82 11.97 35.21 22.30
CA ASN A 82 13.38 35.06 21.94
C ASN A 82 14.04 33.74 22.40
N HIS A 83 13.25 32.75 22.81
CA HIS A 83 13.74 31.40 23.14
C HIS A 83 14.06 30.61 21.88
N SER A 84 15.06 29.73 21.97
CA SER A 84 15.39 28.77 20.93
C SER A 84 14.28 27.73 20.77
N LEU A 85 13.83 27.53 19.54
CA LEU A 85 12.83 26.55 19.17
C LEU A 85 13.50 25.36 18.47
N GLU A 86 13.20 24.15 18.93
CA GLU A 86 13.62 22.91 18.31
C GLU A 86 12.37 22.15 17.86
N ILE A 87 12.41 21.46 16.72
CA ILE A 87 11.24 20.79 16.13
C ILE A 87 10.51 19.86 17.13
N HIS A 88 11.26 19.22 18.03
CA HIS A 88 10.71 18.31 19.04
C HIS A 88 10.02 19.01 20.21
N SER A 89 10.29 20.30 20.44
CA SER A 89 9.77 21.04 21.60
C SER A 89 8.52 21.86 21.29
N LEU A 90 8.05 21.88 20.04
CA LEU A 90 6.82 22.61 19.70
C LEU A 90 5.58 21.78 19.93
N GLU A 91 4.57 22.47 20.42
CA GLU A 91 3.21 21.95 20.49
C GLU A 91 2.53 22.17 19.14
N TRP A 92 2.27 21.07 18.42
CA TRP A 92 1.59 21.09 17.13
C TRP A 92 0.08 21.15 17.33
N ILE A 93 -0.56 22.12 16.71
CA ILE A 93 -2.01 22.35 16.81
C ILE A 93 -2.69 22.01 15.49
N GLY A 94 -1.95 22.12 14.39
CA GLY A 94 -2.41 21.73 13.07
C GLY A 94 -1.24 21.40 12.14
N PRO A 95 -1.53 21.01 10.88
CA PRO A 95 -0.52 20.62 9.90
C PRO A 95 0.41 21.78 9.50
N GLU A 96 0.03 23.03 9.76
CA GLU A 96 0.83 24.23 9.48
C GLU A 96 0.92 25.20 10.67
N GLU A 97 0.45 24.77 11.85
CA GLU A 97 0.34 25.63 13.02
C GLU A 97 1.00 24.97 14.23
N ALA A 98 1.98 25.65 14.79
CA ALA A 98 2.63 25.26 16.03
C ALA A 98 2.63 26.42 17.03
N ARG A 99 2.65 26.09 18.32
CA ARG A 99 2.85 27.06 19.41
C ARG A 99 4.22 26.93 20.04
N CYS A 100 4.74 28.07 20.47
CA CYS A 100 5.93 28.11 21.29
C CYS A 100 5.62 27.56 22.69
N PRO A 101 6.39 26.59 23.21
CA PRO A 101 6.14 26.00 24.53
C PRO A 101 6.38 26.98 25.69
N PHE A 102 7.12 28.07 25.46
CA PHE A 102 7.49 29.02 26.51
C PHE A 102 6.48 30.15 26.67
N CYS A 103 6.01 30.75 25.57
CA CYS A 103 5.10 31.90 25.61
C CYS A 103 3.72 31.63 25.00
N SER A 104 3.46 30.40 24.54
CA SER A 104 2.21 30.00 23.87
C SER A 104 1.86 30.83 22.63
N SER A 105 2.79 31.63 22.11
CA SER A 105 2.56 32.39 20.88
C SER A 105 2.54 31.47 19.66
N GLN A 106 1.80 31.88 18.64
CA GLN A 106 1.72 31.14 17.38
C GLN A 106 3.02 31.31 16.59
N VAL A 107 3.63 30.20 16.20
CA VAL A 107 4.83 30.17 15.37
C VAL A 107 4.41 29.94 13.94
N GLN A 108 4.73 30.88 13.06
CA GLN A 108 4.47 30.73 11.63
C GLN A 108 5.42 29.71 11.02
N ILE A 109 4.85 28.65 10.46
CA ILE A 109 5.58 27.59 9.80
C ILE A 109 5.66 27.92 8.31
N ARG A 110 6.86 27.93 7.73
CA ARG A 110 7.03 28.11 6.29
C ARG A 110 7.25 26.76 5.63
N LYS A 111 6.46 26.44 4.62
CA LYS A 111 6.70 25.29 3.76
C LYS A 111 7.52 25.72 2.56
N SER A 112 8.70 25.11 2.40
CA SER A 112 9.44 25.21 1.14
C SER A 112 9.22 23.94 0.35
N VAL A 113 8.79 24.08 -0.90
CA VAL A 113 8.84 22.99 -1.87
C VAL A 113 10.29 22.85 -2.31
N VAL A 114 10.86 21.66 -2.15
CA VAL A 114 12.19 21.33 -2.68
C VAL A 114 12.07 20.95 -4.15
#